data_AF-E7CYZ5-F1
#
_entry.id   AF-E7CYZ5-F1
#
_cell.length_a   1.000
_cell.length_b   1.000
_cell.length_c   1.000
_cell.angle_alpha   90.00
_cell.angle_beta   90.00
_cell.angle_gamma   90.00
#
_symmetry.space_group_name_H-M   'P 1'
#
loop_
_entity.id
_entity.type
_entity.pdbx_description
1 polymer ?
#
loop_
_entity_poly.entity_id
_entity_poly.type
_entity_poly.pdbx_seq_one_letter_code
_entity_poly.pdbx_strand_id
1 'polypeptide(L)' 'LFQVAPHCQHYWGTDISSVALDYIQRINQEGPQLEQVRLLHSTADNFEGLESEGFDTIIL' A
#
# COMPACT_ATOMS: atom_id res chain seq x y z
N LEU A 1 -5.54 3.85 -4.80
CA LEU A 1 -4.13 3.42 -4.97
C LEU A 1 -3.50 3.94 -6.27
N PHE A 2 -3.85 3.43 -7.46
CA PHE A 2 -3.10 3.73 -8.71
C PHE A 2 -3.15 5.19 -9.20
N GLN A 3 -4.06 6.02 -8.68
CA GLN A 3 -4.08 7.45 -8.96
C GLN A 3 -3.14 8.26 -8.04
N VAL A 4 -2.69 7.67 -6.94
CA VAL A 4 -1.88 8.33 -5.90
C VAL A 4 -0.46 7.78 -5.91
N ALA A 5 -0.32 6.45 -5.85
CA ALA A 5 0.97 5.76 -5.75
C ALA A 5 2.04 6.17 -6.80
N PRO A 6 1.72 6.48 -8.07
CA PRO A 6 2.71 6.98 -9.03
C PRO A 6 3.37 8.30 -8.66
N HIS A 7 2.77 9.07 -7.75
CA HIS A 7 3.27 10.37 -7.30
C HIS A 7 3.96 10.30 -5.93
N CYS A 8 4.05 9.11 -5.33
CA CYS A 8 4.66 8.90 -4.02
C CYS A 8 6.11 8.41 -4.16
N GLN A 9 6.97 8.80 -3.22
CA GLN A 9 8.30 8.18 -3.09
C GLN A 9 8.18 6.75 -2.53
N HIS A 10 7.27 6.55 -1.58
CA HIS A 10 6.89 5.24 -1.03
C HIS A 10 5.38 5.24 -0.79
N TYR A 11 4.69 4.16 -1.11
CA TYR A 11 3.25 4.01 -0.87
C TYR A 11 3.00 2.71 -0.10
N TRP A 12 2.36 2.80 1.06
CA TRP A 12 2.01 1.64 1.87
C TRP A 12 0.48 1.50 1.90
N GLY A 13 -0.01 0.30 1.60
CA GLY A 13 -1.43 -0.04 1.66
C GLY A 13 -1.66 -1.24 2.57
N THR A 14 -2.55 -1.09 3.55
CA THR A 14 -2.98 -2.16 4.44
C THR A 14 -4.41 -2.55 4.15
N ASP A 15 -4.72 -3.85 4.12
CA ASP A 15 -6.10 -4.34 4.08
C ASP A 15 -6.19 -5.67 4.85
N ILE A 16 -7.34 -5.95 5.46
CA ILE A 16 -7.62 -7.22 6.16
C ILE A 16 -7.91 -8.37 5.19
N SER A 17 -8.21 -8.06 3.94
CA SER A 17 -8.56 -9.02 2.89
C SER A 17 -7.33 -9.32 2.04
N SER A 18 -6.75 -10.51 2.22
CA SER A 18 -5.68 -11.00 1.35
C SER A 18 -6.10 -11.03 -0.12
N VAL A 19 -7.36 -11.36 -0.40
CA VAL A 19 -7.92 -11.37 -1.77
C VAL A 19 -7.88 -9.98 -2.41
N ALA A 20 -8.17 -8.93 -1.66
CA ALA A 20 -8.09 -7.56 -2.16
C ALA A 20 -6.65 -7.15 -2.47
N LEU A 21 -5.71 -7.52 -1.60
CA LEU A 21 -4.28 -7.25 -1.80
C LEU A 21 -3.71 -8.01 -3.01
N ASP A 22 -4.04 -9.29 -3.15
CA ASP A 22 -3.64 -10.11 -4.30
C ASP A 22 -4.15 -9.51 -5.62
N TYR A 23 -5.38 -9.02 -5.62
CA TYR A 23 -5.97 -8.35 -6.78
C TYR A 23 -5.21 -7.06 -7.15
N ILE A 24 -4.89 -6.22 -6.16
CA ILE A 24 -4.10 -5.00 -6.38
C ILE A 24 -2.70 -5.35 -6.90
N GLN A 25 -2.05 -6.36 -6.30
CA GLN A 25 -0.71 -6.77 -6.70
C GLN A 25 -0.69 -7.26 -8.15
N ARG A 26 -1.70 -8.04 -8.55
CA ARG A 26 -1.87 -8.49 -9.94
C ARG A 26 -2.05 -7.31 -10.90
N ILE A 27 -2.92 -6.35 -10.58
CA ILE A 27 -3.08 -5.15 -11.42
C ILE A 27 -1.77 -4.37 -11.53
N ASN A 28 -1.01 -4.25 -10.44
CA ASN A 28 0.27 -3.55 -10.48
C ASN A 28 1.28 -4.27 -11.40
N GLN A 29 1.35 -5.60 -11.33
CA GLN A 29 2.23 -6.43 -12.16
C GLN A 29 1.87 -6.38 -13.65
N GLU A 30 0.57 -6.42 -13.97
CA GLU A 30 0.05 -6.36 -15.34
C GLU A 30 -0.01 -4.92 -15.88
N GLY A 31 0.12 -3.91 -15.02
CA GLY A 31 -0.08 -2.50 -15.35
C GLY A 31 1.14 -1.62 -15.03
N PRO A 32 1.03 -0.66 -14.10
CA PRO A 32 2.01 0.41 -13.94
C PRO A 32 3.34 -0.01 -13.30
N GLN A 33 3.45 -1.23 -12.75
CA GLN A 33 4.68 -1.80 -12.19
C GLN A 33 5.37 -0.87 -11.17
N LEU A 34 4.58 -0.32 -10.24
CA LEU A 34 5.05 0.60 -9.22
C LEU A 34 5.83 -0.16 -8.15
N GLU A 35 7.16 -0.15 -8.23
CA GLU A 35 8.05 -0.85 -7.29
C GLU A 35 8.01 -0.26 -5.87
N GLN A 36 7.65 1.02 -5.76
CA GLN A 36 7.55 1.74 -4.48
C GLN A 36 6.27 1.42 -3.69
N VAL A 37 5.39 0.54 -4.20
CA VAL A 37 4.17 0.12 -3.53
C VAL A 37 4.44 -1.09 -2.64
N ARG A 38 4.20 -0.95 -1.34
CA ARG A 38 4.21 -2.04 -0.36
C ARG A 38 2.80 -2.33 0.13
N LEU A 39 2.37 -3.57 -0.01
CA LEU A 39 1.08 -4.06 0.47
C LEU A 39 1.27 -4.91 1.72
N LEU A 40 0.44 -4.69 2.73
CA LEU A 40 0.50 -5.37 4.02
C LEU A 40 -0.86 -5.98 4.35
N HIS A 41 -0.90 -7.28 4.63
CA HIS A 41 -2.10 -7.93 5.13
C HIS A 41 -2.24 -7.65 6.63
N SER A 42 -2.98 -6.60 6.97
CA SER A 42 -3.14 -6.13 8.35
C SER A 42 -4.35 -5.19 8.46
N THR A 43 -4.89 -5.05 9.66
CA THR A 43 -5.90 -4.02 9.96
C THR A 43 -5.26 -2.63 9.96
N ALA A 44 -6.05 -1.58 9.67
CA ALA A 44 -5.56 -0.21 9.61
C ALA A 44 -5.12 0.36 10.98
N ASP A 45 -5.59 -0.24 12.08
CA ASP A 45 -5.22 0.10 13.46
C ASP A 45 -4.00 -0.67 13.98
N ASN A 46 -3.46 -1.60 13.19
CA ASN A 46 -2.23 -2.31 13.55
C ASN A 46 -1.00 -1.60 12.96
N PHE A 47 -0.26 -0.92 13.83
CA PHE A 47 0.94 -0.15 13.47
C PHE A 47 2.26 -0.94 13.64
N GLU A 48 2.21 -2.25 13.88
CA GLU A 48 3.41 -3.06 14.03
C GLU A 48 4.31 -2.99 12.78
N GLY A 49 5.58 -2.64 12.99
CA GLY A 49 6.56 -2.51 11.90
C GLY A 49 6.48 -1.20 11.10
N LEU A 50 5.60 -0.27 11.45
CA LEU A 50 5.60 1.08 10.91
C LEU A 50 6.51 2.00 11.72
N GLU A 51 7.37 2.74 11.04
CA GLU A 51 8.21 3.75 11.67
C GLU A 51 7.35 4.95 12.12
N SER A 52 7.55 5.39 13.36
CA SER A 52 6.92 6.61 13.86
C SER A 52 7.38 7.80 13.03
N GLU A 53 6.46 8.69 12.69
CA GLU A 53 6.72 9.88 11.85
C GLU A 53 7.25 9.54 10.43
N GLY A 54 7.11 8.29 9.98
CA GLY A 54 7.60 7.85 8.67
C GLY A 54 6.69 8.20 7.47
N PHE A 55 5.52 8.79 7.72
CA PHE A 55 4.54 9.11 6.69
C PHE A 55 4.10 10.57 6.79
N ASP A 56 4.15 11.29 5.66
CA ASP A 56 3.67 12.68 5.56
C ASP A 56 2.15 12.80 5.33
N THR A 57 1.53 11.72 4.85
CA THR A 57 0.12 11.68 4.46
C THR A 57 -0.50 10.34 4.82
N ILE A 58 -1.71 10.37 5.39
CA ILE A 58 -2.53 9.19 5.73
C ILE A 58 -3.89 9.30 5.03
N ILE A 59 -4.35 8.19 4.45
CA ILE A 59 -5.67 8.05 3.81
C ILE A 59 -6.42 6.93 4.53
N LEU A 60 -7.68 7.18 4.92
CA LEU A 60 -8.56 6.23 5.62
C LEU A 60 -9.77 5.85 4.75
#